data_AF-A0A946L025-F1
#
_entry.id   AF-A0A946L025-F1
#
_cell.length_a   1.000
_cell.length_b   1.000
_cell.length_c   1.000
_cell.angle_alpha   90.00
_cell.angle_beta   90.00
_cell.angle_gamma   90.00
#
_symmetry.space_group_name_H-M   'P 1'
#
loop_
_entity.id
_entity.type
_entity.pdbx_description
1 polymer ?
#
loop_
_entity_poly.entity_id
_entity_poly.type
_entity_poly.pdbx_seq_one_letter_code
_entity_poly.pdbx_strand_id
1 'polypeptide(L)'
;MPVTETAATWIGIENENEFYSHHYLSEVFSGDIKETLSNWAEQEKGGEGTTAVKAPYTQLRNLHQGYFANNEKILRERSAAERISLQREIFQQLTHALGYPWQPHNLTLEEGIEIPLLGIAGNPHTPELLLIGAYDAEQLGSDPLSLTPSKAQFHGELPPDPELLKQSWNEIITKQIFAQNHPPRWVLLLSNRHLLLIDRHKWNQSRLLRFDWDEILGRREEATLKATSVLLHQTSLLPESGQPLLDTLDENAHKHAFGVSEDLKYALREAIELLGNEAARQLVEKSDIGYSGKSALDPEELTRECLRYMYRLLFLFYIEARPELGYVPFNAEAYRKGYSLEALRDLEMVRLESEAAREGRYLHDSIQQLFRLIDKGYSGVAGRAGEDLTGQAIHNSFHMERLDSHLFNPKYTRLLNRVVFRNETLQRIIKLMSLTRKVEGRGRRRRGRVSYAQLGINQLGAVYEALLSYRGFFAATDL
;
A
#
# COMPACT_ATOMS: atom_id res chain seq x y z
N MET A 1 18.97 -15.26 14.09
CA MET A 1 17.64 -15.24 13.44
C MET A 1 17.73 -14.25 12.30
N PRO A 2 17.49 -14.65 11.04
CA PRO A 2 17.42 -13.67 9.96
C PRO A 2 16.15 -12.85 10.19
N VAL A 3 16.32 -11.55 10.33
CA VAL A 3 15.24 -10.57 10.34
C VAL A 3 14.49 -10.78 9.02
N THR A 4 13.23 -11.19 9.13
CA THR A 4 12.29 -11.13 8.01
C THR A 4 12.36 -9.72 7.44
N GLU A 5 12.74 -9.58 6.16
CA GLU A 5 12.70 -8.31 5.43
C GLU A 5 11.30 -7.73 5.61
N THR A 6 11.19 -6.77 6.52
CA THR A 6 9.99 -5.99 6.74
C THR A 6 9.69 -5.29 5.43
N ALA A 7 8.45 -5.40 4.94
CA ALA A 7 7.89 -4.59 3.87
C ALA A 7 8.55 -3.20 3.85
N ALA A 8 9.18 -2.81 2.73
CA ALA A 8 10.02 -1.63 2.67
C ALA A 8 9.20 -0.40 3.13
N THR A 9 9.47 0.08 4.35
CA THR A 9 8.85 1.27 4.89
C THR A 9 9.80 2.41 4.58
N TRP A 10 9.48 3.19 3.55
CA TRP A 10 10.31 4.31 3.12
C TRP A 10 10.10 5.50 4.07
N ILE A 11 10.83 5.51 5.19
CA ILE A 11 10.63 6.53 6.24
C ILE A 11 10.91 7.92 5.66
N GLY A 12 9.93 8.82 5.77
CA GLY A 12 9.98 10.16 5.19
C GLY A 12 9.34 10.28 3.80
N ILE A 13 8.84 9.19 3.20
CA ILE A 13 7.99 9.24 2.01
C ILE A 13 6.55 8.88 2.40
N GLU A 14 5.65 9.83 2.30
CA GLU A 14 4.22 9.67 2.60
C GLU A 14 3.43 9.54 1.30
N ASN A 15 2.70 8.44 1.19
CA ASN A 15 1.86 8.10 0.03
C ASN A 15 0.41 8.49 0.28
N GLU A 16 0.10 9.78 0.12
CA GLU A 16 -1.20 10.34 0.46
C GLU A 16 -2.31 9.86 -0.48
N ASN A 17 -3.42 9.42 0.12
CA ASN A 17 -4.62 8.94 -0.57
C ASN A 17 -4.38 7.84 -1.63
N GLU A 18 -3.27 7.10 -1.46
CA GLU A 18 -2.81 6.06 -2.40
C GLU A 18 -2.42 6.61 -3.78
N PHE A 19 -1.44 7.52 -3.83
CA PHE A 19 -0.80 7.90 -5.10
C PHE A 19 -0.30 6.67 -5.87
N TYR A 20 0.31 5.73 -5.16
CA TYR A 20 0.47 4.33 -5.56
C TYR A 20 -0.27 3.42 -4.57
N SER A 21 -0.62 2.19 -4.98
CA SER A 21 -1.11 1.21 -4.00
C SER A 21 -0.02 0.89 -2.98
N HIS A 22 -0.38 0.73 -1.71
CA HIS A 22 0.59 0.46 -0.65
C HIS A 22 1.37 -0.86 -0.92
N HIS A 23 0.73 -1.87 -1.53
CA HIS A 23 1.40 -3.13 -1.94
C HIS A 23 2.53 -2.87 -2.92
N TYR A 24 2.24 -2.04 -3.92
CA TYR A 24 3.18 -1.74 -4.96
C TYR A 24 4.44 -1.10 -4.36
N LEU A 25 4.28 -0.10 -3.50
CA LEU A 25 5.41 0.58 -2.86
C LEU A 25 6.22 -0.32 -1.93
N SER A 26 5.57 -1.25 -1.21
CA SER A 26 6.27 -2.08 -0.23
C SER A 26 7.00 -3.29 -0.83
N GLU A 27 6.41 -3.93 -1.85
CA GLU A 27 6.88 -5.24 -2.35
C GLU A 27 7.44 -5.21 -3.77
N VAL A 28 6.97 -4.29 -4.62
CA VAL A 28 7.24 -4.33 -6.07
C VAL A 28 8.16 -3.20 -6.51
N PHE A 29 7.95 -2.00 -5.99
CA PHE A 29 8.60 -0.77 -6.41
C PHE A 29 10.13 -0.87 -6.43
N SER A 30 10.75 -1.44 -5.38
CA SER A 30 12.20 -1.68 -5.31
C SER A 30 12.74 -2.49 -6.49
N GLY A 31 11.96 -3.44 -7.01
CA GLY A 31 12.30 -4.24 -8.18
C GLY A 31 12.22 -3.45 -9.49
N ASP A 32 11.17 -2.64 -9.63
CA ASP A 32 10.91 -1.85 -10.84
C ASP A 32 11.91 -0.72 -11.04
N ILE A 33 12.43 -0.12 -9.97
CA ILE A 33 13.43 0.97 -10.07
C ILE A 33 14.87 0.48 -10.19
N LYS A 34 15.10 -0.84 -10.13
CA LYS A 34 16.45 -1.42 -10.05
C LYS A 34 17.31 -1.09 -11.27
N GLU A 35 16.71 -1.10 -12.45
CA GLU A 35 17.41 -0.77 -13.70
C GLU A 35 17.88 0.69 -13.71
N THR A 36 16.99 1.63 -13.36
CA THR A 36 17.33 3.06 -13.21
C THR A 36 18.48 3.26 -12.24
N LEU A 37 18.45 2.60 -11.08
CA LEU A 37 19.51 2.68 -10.08
C LEU A 37 20.83 2.08 -10.56
N SER A 38 20.79 0.97 -11.32
CA SER A 38 21.98 0.36 -11.92
C SER A 38 22.63 1.32 -12.91
N ASN A 39 21.84 1.94 -13.78
CA ASN A 39 22.32 2.89 -14.78
C ASN A 39 23.03 4.10 -14.11
N TRP A 40 22.45 4.66 -13.04
CA TRP A 40 23.10 5.74 -12.29
C TRP A 40 24.38 5.29 -11.59
N ALA A 41 24.41 4.08 -11.03
CA ALA A 41 25.61 3.56 -10.38
C ALA A 41 26.75 3.28 -11.38
N GLU A 42 26.42 2.86 -12.60
CA GLU A 42 27.40 2.66 -13.68
C GLU A 42 27.97 3.99 -14.18
N GLN A 43 27.11 5.01 -14.36
CA GLN A 43 27.55 6.37 -14.72
C GLN A 43 28.48 6.96 -13.67
N GLU A 44 28.19 6.78 -12.39
CA GLU A 44 29.03 7.27 -11.29
C GLU A 44 30.40 6.57 -11.23
N LYS A 45 30.46 5.26 -11.56
CA LYS A 45 31.72 4.49 -11.61
C LYS A 45 32.57 4.78 -12.85
N GLY A 46 31.93 5.10 -13.98
CA GLY A 46 32.60 5.34 -15.26
C GLY A 46 33.26 6.73 -15.36
N GLY A 47 32.99 7.64 -14.44
CA GLY A 47 33.61 8.97 -14.42
C GLY A 47 34.93 8.98 -13.65
N GLU A 48 36.05 9.17 -14.35
CA GLU A 48 37.36 9.44 -13.73
C GLU A 48 37.67 10.95 -13.71
N GLY A 49 38.16 11.47 -12.59
CA GLY A 49 38.64 12.86 -12.47
C GLY A 49 37.54 13.92 -12.27
N THR A 50 37.70 15.09 -12.90
CA THR A 50 36.80 16.26 -12.76
C THR A 50 35.45 16.13 -13.48
N THR A 51 35.20 15.03 -14.19
CA THR A 51 33.96 14.72 -14.91
C THR A 51 33.09 13.66 -14.23
N ALA A 52 33.43 13.25 -13.00
CA ALA A 52 32.67 12.26 -12.24
C ALA A 52 31.27 12.79 -11.86
N VAL A 53 30.25 12.34 -12.58
CA VAL A 53 28.84 12.64 -12.28
C VAL A 53 28.40 11.75 -11.13
N LYS A 54 28.19 12.35 -9.95
CA LYS A 54 27.65 11.61 -8.80
C LYS A 54 26.20 11.22 -9.04
N ALA A 55 25.81 10.03 -8.59
CA ALA A 55 24.42 9.61 -8.70
C ALA A 55 23.49 10.54 -7.90
N PRO A 56 22.23 10.77 -8.33
CA PRO A 56 21.32 11.70 -7.66
C PRO A 56 21.14 11.42 -6.15
N TYR A 57 21.03 10.14 -5.76
CA TYR A 57 20.92 9.75 -4.34
C TYR A 57 22.20 10.04 -3.54
N THR A 58 23.38 9.98 -4.16
CA THR A 58 24.65 10.39 -3.56
C THR A 58 24.70 11.91 -3.38
N GLN A 59 24.21 12.67 -4.37
CA GLN A 59 24.12 14.12 -4.30
C GLN A 59 23.19 14.57 -3.16
N LEU A 60 21.96 14.04 -3.10
CA LEU A 60 21.01 14.32 -2.01
C LEU A 60 21.60 13.98 -0.65
N ARG A 61 22.25 12.82 -0.50
CA ARG A 61 22.88 12.41 0.76
C ARG A 61 23.90 13.43 1.28
N ASN A 62 24.62 14.10 0.38
CA ASN A 62 25.65 15.08 0.74
C ASN A 62 25.05 16.44 1.18
N LEU A 63 23.76 16.69 0.92
CA LEU A 63 23.10 17.94 1.33
C LEU A 63 22.77 17.98 2.83
N HIS A 64 22.84 16.85 3.55
CA HIS A 64 22.53 16.74 4.98
C HIS A 64 23.05 17.90 5.84
N GLN A 65 24.36 18.15 5.83
CA GLN A 65 24.95 19.19 6.69
C GLN A 65 24.49 20.60 6.29
N GLY A 66 24.44 20.87 4.98
CA GLY A 66 24.02 22.16 4.44
C GLY A 66 22.55 22.46 4.76
N TYR A 67 21.68 21.46 4.61
CA TYR A 67 20.26 21.52 4.90
C TYR A 67 19.99 21.91 6.36
N PHE A 68 20.54 21.15 7.32
CA PHE A 68 20.28 21.42 8.74
C PHE A 68 20.90 22.73 9.21
N ALA A 69 22.13 23.06 8.77
CA ALA A 69 22.76 24.34 9.08
C ALA A 69 21.97 25.53 8.51
N ASN A 70 21.37 25.38 7.33
CA ASN A 70 20.55 26.42 6.73
C ASN A 70 19.20 26.59 7.44
N ASN A 71 18.55 25.48 7.82
CA ASN A 71 17.31 25.54 8.60
C ASN A 71 17.53 26.23 9.96
N GLU A 72 18.65 26.01 10.63
CA GLU A 72 19.00 26.76 11.84
C GLU A 72 19.12 28.27 11.60
N LYS A 73 19.68 28.69 10.45
CA LYS A 73 19.75 30.12 10.08
C LYS A 73 18.35 30.69 9.84
N ILE A 74 17.50 29.98 9.10
CA ILE A 74 16.12 30.39 8.80
C ILE A 74 15.32 30.60 10.09
N LEU A 75 15.47 29.72 11.08
CA LEU A 75 14.79 29.83 12.38
C LEU A 75 15.22 31.07 13.18
N ARG A 76 16.47 31.53 13.01
CA ARG A 76 17.00 32.70 13.73
C ARG A 76 16.74 34.01 13.00
N GLU A 77 16.56 33.96 11.68
CA GLU A 77 16.31 35.13 10.85
C GLU A 77 14.88 35.69 11.08
N ARG A 78 14.73 37.01 11.03
CA ARG A 78 13.44 37.71 11.25
C ARG A 78 12.91 38.38 9.98
N SER A 79 13.79 38.75 9.07
CA SER A 79 13.42 39.33 7.77
C SER A 79 12.82 38.26 6.86
N ALA A 80 11.61 38.50 6.36
CA ALA A 80 10.96 37.58 5.42
C ALA A 80 11.75 37.44 4.11
N ALA A 81 12.34 38.53 3.62
CA ALA A 81 13.15 38.53 2.40
C ALA A 81 14.42 37.67 2.57
N GLU A 82 15.13 37.82 3.70
CA GLU A 82 16.33 37.03 3.99
C GLU A 82 15.99 35.56 4.23
N ARG A 83 14.88 35.25 4.92
CA ARG A 83 14.40 33.86 5.07
C ARG A 83 14.12 33.21 3.72
N ILE A 84 13.47 33.93 2.80
CA ILE A 84 13.20 33.42 1.44
C ILE A 84 14.50 33.24 0.66
N SER A 85 15.47 34.14 0.82
CA SER A 85 16.80 33.99 0.22
C SER A 85 17.50 32.71 0.70
N LEU A 86 17.59 32.51 2.02
CA LEU A 86 18.15 31.29 2.63
C LEU A 86 17.38 30.03 2.20
N GLN A 87 16.06 30.08 2.16
CA GLN A 87 15.23 28.96 1.66
C GLN A 87 15.55 28.64 0.20
N ARG A 88 15.75 29.66 -0.65
CA ARG A 88 16.10 29.47 -2.06
C ARG A 88 17.50 28.88 -2.26
N GLU A 89 18.46 29.18 -1.39
CA GLU A 89 19.80 28.54 -1.44
C GLU A 89 19.71 27.02 -1.31
N ILE A 90 18.91 26.52 -0.35
CA ILE A 90 18.77 25.06 -0.17
C ILE A 90 17.90 24.44 -1.26
N PHE A 91 16.85 25.12 -1.73
CA PHE A 91 16.04 24.65 -2.84
C PHE A 91 16.85 24.52 -4.12
N GLN A 92 17.73 25.47 -4.42
CA GLN A 92 18.62 25.39 -5.58
C GLN A 92 19.50 24.13 -5.52
N GLN A 93 20.04 23.79 -4.35
CA GLN A 93 20.85 22.58 -4.16
C GLN A 93 20.03 21.31 -4.33
N LEU A 94 18.81 21.26 -3.76
CA LEU A 94 17.89 20.14 -3.91
C LEU A 94 17.47 19.94 -5.37
N THR A 95 17.06 21.01 -6.06
CA THR A 95 16.65 20.93 -7.47
C THR A 95 17.80 20.53 -8.37
N HIS A 96 19.02 21.02 -8.10
CA HIS A 96 20.21 20.61 -8.85
C HIS A 96 20.51 19.11 -8.69
N ALA A 97 20.44 18.58 -7.45
CA ALA A 97 20.62 17.16 -7.19
C ALA A 97 19.54 16.27 -7.86
N LEU A 98 18.36 16.83 -8.12
CA LEU A 98 17.26 16.18 -8.81
C LEU A 98 17.25 16.44 -10.34
N GLY A 99 18.23 17.18 -10.85
CA GLY A 99 18.41 17.44 -12.29
C GLY A 99 17.66 18.66 -12.83
N TYR A 100 16.86 19.36 -12.03
CA TYR A 100 16.03 20.46 -12.52
C TYR A 100 16.82 21.76 -12.75
N PRO A 101 16.42 22.56 -13.77
CA PRO A 101 16.97 23.90 -13.96
C PRO A 101 16.49 24.86 -12.85
N TRP A 102 17.40 25.70 -12.38
CA TRP A 102 17.10 26.76 -11.41
C TRP A 102 16.96 28.10 -12.12
N GLN A 103 15.72 28.58 -12.26
CA GLN A 103 15.39 29.83 -12.95
C GLN A 103 14.24 30.54 -12.25
N PRO A 104 14.45 31.18 -11.09
CA PRO A 104 13.37 31.89 -10.39
C PRO A 104 12.86 33.09 -11.19
N HIS A 105 11.56 33.12 -11.47
CA HIS A 105 10.87 34.19 -12.19
C HIS A 105 9.37 34.14 -11.89
N ASN A 106 8.63 35.18 -12.28
CA ASN A 106 7.18 35.15 -12.25
C ASN A 106 6.64 34.55 -13.55
N LEU A 107 5.76 33.56 -13.45
CA LEU A 107 4.99 33.07 -14.59
C LEU A 107 3.66 33.82 -14.66
N THR A 108 3.42 34.50 -15.77
CA THR A 108 2.13 35.14 -16.07
C THR A 108 1.17 34.10 -16.66
N LEU A 109 0.02 33.91 -16.01
CA LEU A 109 -1.06 33.05 -16.45
C LEU A 109 -2.01 33.78 -17.43
N GLU A 110 -2.95 33.04 -18.03
CA GLU A 110 -3.86 33.56 -19.07
C GLU A 110 -4.74 34.75 -18.61
N GLU A 111 -5.05 34.85 -17.32
CA GLU A 111 -5.81 35.97 -16.73
C GLU A 111 -4.93 37.18 -16.34
N GLY A 112 -3.63 37.16 -16.69
CA GLY A 112 -2.65 38.19 -16.29
C GLY A 112 -2.17 38.05 -14.85
N ILE A 113 -2.64 37.04 -14.12
CA ILE A 113 -2.21 36.71 -12.77
C ILE A 113 -0.79 36.15 -12.83
N GLU A 114 0.11 36.70 -12.02
CA GLU A 114 1.48 36.20 -11.89
C GLU A 114 1.62 35.22 -10.73
N ILE A 115 2.43 34.18 -10.89
CA ILE A 115 2.79 33.23 -9.82
C ILE A 115 4.32 33.15 -9.71
N PRO A 116 4.90 33.18 -8.49
CA PRO A 116 6.34 33.11 -8.31
C PRO A 116 6.81 31.66 -8.44
N LEU A 117 7.71 31.41 -9.38
CA LEU A 117 8.31 30.11 -9.63
C LEU A 117 9.78 30.06 -9.21
N LEU A 118 10.26 28.85 -8.95
CA LEU A 118 11.68 28.53 -8.79
C LEU A 118 12.31 28.06 -10.11
N GLY A 119 11.48 27.57 -11.04
CA GLY A 119 11.87 27.11 -12.35
C GLY A 119 10.76 26.34 -13.06
N ILE A 120 11.00 26.04 -14.33
CA ILE A 120 10.11 25.28 -15.21
C ILE A 120 10.93 24.17 -15.85
N ALA A 121 10.35 22.99 -16.01
CA ALA A 121 10.93 21.90 -16.78
C ALA A 121 9.94 21.35 -17.82
N GLY A 122 10.46 20.83 -18.93
CA GLY A 122 9.69 20.31 -20.05
C GLY A 122 9.89 21.13 -21.33
N ASN A 123 8.96 20.99 -22.28
CA ASN A 123 9.01 21.70 -23.55
C ASN A 123 9.04 23.24 -23.37
N PRO A 124 9.94 23.97 -24.08
CA PRO A 124 9.99 25.43 -24.04
C PRO A 124 8.66 26.16 -24.35
N HIS A 125 7.76 25.52 -25.08
CA HIS A 125 6.48 26.13 -25.50
C HIS A 125 5.29 25.78 -24.59
N THR A 126 5.38 24.69 -23.82
CA THR A 126 4.32 24.23 -22.92
C THR A 126 4.97 23.67 -21.65
N PRO A 127 4.88 24.37 -20.51
CA PRO A 127 5.50 23.89 -19.27
C PRO A 127 4.86 22.58 -18.85
N GLU A 128 5.66 21.51 -18.73
CA GLU A 128 5.16 20.20 -18.31
C GLU A 128 5.25 20.02 -16.79
N LEU A 129 6.21 20.71 -16.16
CA LEU A 129 6.43 20.70 -14.72
C LEU A 129 6.76 22.10 -14.19
N LEU A 130 6.12 22.48 -13.08
CA LEU A 130 6.41 23.72 -12.36
C LEU A 130 7.11 23.44 -11.02
N LEU A 131 8.15 24.21 -10.70
CA LEU A 131 8.80 24.23 -9.40
C LEU A 131 8.31 25.46 -8.63
N ILE A 132 7.65 25.24 -7.49
CA ILE A 132 7.03 26.30 -6.69
C ILE A 132 7.60 26.26 -5.27
N GLY A 133 7.92 27.43 -4.70
CA GLY A 133 8.33 27.55 -3.31
C GLY A 133 7.16 27.95 -2.41
N ALA A 134 6.85 27.16 -1.40
CA ALA A 134 5.94 27.49 -0.32
C ALA A 134 6.71 28.09 0.87
N TYR A 135 6.41 29.33 1.21
CA TYR A 135 7.03 30.05 2.32
C TYR A 135 6.16 29.99 3.57
N ASP A 136 6.65 29.34 4.62
CA ASP A 136 6.01 29.33 5.94
C ASP A 136 6.45 30.56 6.73
N ALA A 137 5.61 31.60 6.71
CA ALA A 137 5.91 32.86 7.39
C ALA A 137 5.92 32.73 8.92
N GLU A 138 5.06 31.85 9.47
CA GLU A 138 4.87 31.66 10.90
C GLU A 138 5.85 30.63 11.48
N GLN A 139 6.52 29.84 10.62
CA GLN A 139 7.46 28.78 11.01
C GLN A 139 6.82 27.72 11.93
N LEU A 140 5.53 27.45 11.72
CA LEU A 140 4.77 26.47 12.49
C LEU A 140 4.90 25.05 11.93
N GLY A 141 5.52 24.89 10.76
CA GLY A 141 5.58 23.60 10.07
C GLY A 141 4.25 23.21 9.44
N SER A 142 3.45 24.22 9.06
CA SER A 142 2.15 24.03 8.40
C SER A 142 2.29 23.27 7.08
N ASP A 143 1.22 22.60 6.65
CA ASP A 143 1.20 21.91 5.36
C ASP A 143 1.44 22.91 4.22
N PRO A 144 2.44 22.69 3.33
CA PRO A 144 2.68 23.52 2.16
C PRO A 144 1.44 23.88 1.34
N LEU A 145 0.48 22.97 1.22
CA LEU A 145 -0.76 23.22 0.49
C LEU A 145 -1.68 24.26 1.14
N SER A 146 -1.58 24.44 2.47
CA SER A 146 -2.36 25.41 3.24
C SER A 146 -1.74 26.81 3.27
N LEU A 147 -0.44 26.91 2.96
CA LEU A 147 0.28 28.19 2.95
C LEU A 147 -0.18 29.07 1.79
N THR A 148 -0.06 30.38 1.97
CA THR A 148 -0.34 31.39 0.95
C THR A 148 0.97 31.99 0.40
N PRO A 149 1.01 32.48 -0.85
CA PRO A 149 2.18 33.17 -1.37
C PRO A 149 2.50 34.44 -0.56
N SER A 150 3.78 34.75 -0.41
CA SER A 150 4.24 36.02 0.17
C SER A 150 4.69 36.98 -0.92
N LYS A 151 4.43 38.29 -0.73
CA LYS A 151 4.90 39.35 -1.64
C LYS A 151 6.40 39.29 -1.92
N ALA A 152 7.19 38.89 -0.92
CA ALA A 152 8.64 38.80 -1.03
C ALA A 152 9.13 37.61 -1.90
N GLN A 153 8.23 36.72 -2.34
CA GLN A 153 8.56 35.65 -3.29
C GLN A 153 8.51 36.09 -4.75
N PHE A 154 7.83 37.20 -5.05
CA PHE A 154 7.66 37.70 -6.40
C PHE A 154 8.87 38.49 -6.88
N HIS A 155 9.10 38.44 -8.18
CA HIS A 155 10.12 39.21 -8.89
C HIS A 155 9.50 40.45 -9.56
N GLY A 156 10.27 41.52 -9.71
CA GLY A 156 9.80 42.75 -10.38
C GLY A 156 9.25 43.82 -9.44
N GLU A 157 8.89 44.97 -10.01
CA GLU A 157 8.45 46.16 -9.27
C GLU A 157 6.93 46.23 -9.07
N LEU A 158 6.15 45.46 -9.85
CA LEU A 158 4.71 45.45 -9.75
C LEU A 158 4.26 44.61 -8.53
N PRO A 159 3.31 45.12 -7.73
CA PRO A 159 2.78 44.34 -6.62
C PRO A 159 1.97 43.14 -7.16
N PRO A 160 2.09 41.96 -6.55
CA PRO A 160 1.28 40.80 -6.93
C PRO A 160 -0.19 41.04 -6.60
N ASP A 161 -1.06 40.30 -7.29
CA ASP A 161 -2.51 40.36 -7.11
C ASP A 161 -2.89 40.13 -5.62
N PRO A 162 -3.57 41.10 -4.97
CA PRO A 162 -4.01 40.95 -3.58
C PRO A 162 -4.95 39.77 -3.31
N GLU A 163 -5.76 39.36 -4.29
CA GLU A 163 -6.66 38.20 -4.15
C GLU A 163 -5.90 36.88 -4.27
N LEU A 164 -4.82 36.82 -5.05
CA LEU A 164 -3.94 35.65 -5.12
C LEU A 164 -3.24 35.42 -3.78
N LEU A 165 -2.79 36.48 -3.11
CA LEU A 165 -2.11 36.38 -1.80
C LEU A 165 -3.01 35.85 -0.67
N LYS A 166 -4.33 35.83 -0.86
CA LYS A 166 -5.30 35.27 0.10
C LYS A 166 -5.62 33.80 -0.18
N GLN A 167 -5.24 33.29 -1.35
CA GLN A 167 -5.50 31.91 -1.74
C GLN A 167 -4.37 31.01 -1.26
N SER A 168 -4.74 29.83 -0.77
CA SER A 168 -3.78 28.79 -0.43
C SER A 168 -3.13 28.19 -1.68
N TRP A 169 -1.96 27.58 -1.55
CA TRP A 169 -1.32 26.87 -2.67
C TRP A 169 -2.23 25.76 -3.23
N ASN A 170 -3.05 25.11 -2.40
CA ASN A 170 -4.07 24.17 -2.87
C ASN A 170 -5.05 24.83 -3.87
N GLU A 171 -5.58 26.00 -3.51
CA GLU A 171 -6.51 26.73 -4.36
C GLU A 171 -5.84 27.26 -5.63
N ILE A 172 -4.61 27.78 -5.52
CA ILE A 172 -3.84 28.27 -6.67
C ILE A 172 -3.56 27.13 -7.64
N ILE A 173 -3.08 25.97 -7.14
CA ILE A 173 -2.82 24.80 -7.98
C ILE A 173 -4.09 24.34 -8.68
N THR A 174 -5.22 24.29 -7.96
CA THR A 174 -6.49 23.80 -8.50
C THR A 174 -7.14 24.77 -9.49
N LYS A 175 -7.28 26.04 -9.11
CA LYS A 175 -8.09 27.04 -9.82
C LYS A 175 -7.29 27.86 -10.83
N GLN A 176 -5.98 28.02 -10.61
CA GLN A 176 -5.13 28.89 -11.43
C GLN A 176 -4.17 28.08 -12.31
N ILE A 177 -3.54 27.02 -11.77
CA ILE A 177 -2.55 26.23 -12.53
C ILE A 177 -3.25 25.16 -13.39
N PHE A 178 -4.04 24.28 -12.77
CA PHE A 178 -4.67 23.15 -13.47
C PHE A 178 -5.91 23.51 -14.30
N ALA A 179 -6.41 24.75 -14.18
CA ALA A 179 -7.54 25.26 -14.93
C ALA A 179 -7.17 25.94 -16.26
N GLN A 180 -5.88 26.15 -16.54
CA GLN A 180 -5.43 26.77 -17.81
C GLN A 180 -5.79 25.93 -19.04
N ASN A 181 -5.71 26.52 -20.24
CA ASN A 181 -5.92 25.76 -21.48
C ASN A 181 -4.83 24.70 -21.70
N HIS A 182 -3.58 25.01 -21.30
CA HIS A 182 -2.44 24.11 -21.39
C HIS A 182 -1.76 23.92 -20.03
N PRO A 183 -2.39 23.20 -19.09
CA PRO A 183 -1.82 23.05 -17.75
C PRO A 183 -0.58 22.15 -17.75
N PRO A 184 0.37 22.41 -16.86
CA PRO A 184 1.42 21.45 -16.56
C PRO A 184 0.81 20.15 -16.04
N ARG A 185 1.50 19.05 -16.29
CA ARG A 185 1.13 17.77 -15.70
C ARG A 185 1.58 17.69 -14.24
N TRP A 186 2.79 18.16 -13.97
CA TRP A 186 3.45 17.99 -12.68
C TRP A 186 3.62 19.33 -11.97
N VAL A 187 3.47 19.32 -10.65
CA VAL A 187 3.88 20.43 -9.78
C VAL A 187 4.74 19.87 -8.66
N LEU A 188 5.93 20.43 -8.48
CA LEU A 188 6.74 20.22 -7.28
C LEU A 188 6.57 21.44 -6.37
N LEU A 189 5.95 21.23 -5.21
CA LEU A 189 5.78 22.28 -4.19
C LEU A 189 6.80 22.06 -3.08
N LEU A 190 7.79 22.95 -2.99
CA LEU A 190 8.90 22.88 -2.06
C LEU A 190 8.66 23.81 -0.87
N SER A 191 8.74 23.26 0.34
CA SER A 191 8.84 24.00 1.59
C SER A 191 10.15 23.62 2.29
N ASN A 192 10.46 24.26 3.43
CA ASN A 192 11.69 23.95 4.17
C ASN A 192 11.77 22.47 4.57
N ARG A 193 10.66 21.88 5.00
CA ARG A 193 10.60 20.50 5.49
C ARG A 193 10.07 19.51 4.45
N HIS A 194 9.07 19.90 3.67
CA HIS A 194 8.40 18.99 2.75
C HIS A 194 8.60 19.38 1.29
N LEU A 195 8.76 18.38 0.42
CA LEU A 195 8.51 18.50 -1.01
C LEU A 195 7.27 17.67 -1.36
N LEU A 196 6.33 18.25 -2.09
CA LEU A 196 5.16 17.55 -2.62
C LEU A 196 5.31 17.33 -4.12
N LEU A 197 5.14 16.09 -4.56
CA LEU A 197 4.98 15.72 -5.96
C LEU A 197 3.50 15.56 -6.26
N ILE A 198 2.99 16.44 -7.14
CA ILE A 198 1.58 16.50 -7.51
C ILE A 198 1.44 16.12 -8.98
N ASP A 199 0.65 15.08 -9.27
CA ASP A 199 0.21 14.73 -10.62
C ASP A 199 -1.19 15.30 -10.86
N ARG A 200 -1.36 16.12 -11.91
CA ARG A 200 -2.67 16.62 -12.35
C ARG A 200 -3.69 15.50 -12.52
N HIS A 201 -3.29 14.33 -13.04
CA HIS A 201 -4.21 13.22 -13.29
C HIS A 201 -4.73 12.56 -12.01
N LYS A 202 -4.03 12.74 -10.88
CA LYS A 202 -4.40 12.15 -9.57
C LYS A 202 -4.89 13.21 -8.57
N TRP A 203 -4.76 14.49 -8.90
CA TRP A 203 -5.07 15.62 -8.02
C TRP A 203 -6.54 15.69 -7.56
N ASN A 204 -7.49 15.34 -8.43
CA ASN A 204 -8.91 15.36 -8.10
C ASN A 204 -9.30 14.37 -6.99
N GLN A 205 -8.47 13.35 -6.74
CA GLN A 205 -8.61 12.37 -5.67
C GLN A 205 -7.70 12.71 -4.46
N SER A 206 -7.12 13.92 -4.46
CA SER A 206 -6.16 14.40 -3.45
C SER A 206 -4.97 13.46 -3.25
N ARG A 207 -4.56 12.75 -4.32
CA ARG A 207 -3.43 11.83 -4.31
C ARG A 207 -2.14 12.56 -4.62
N LEU A 208 -1.15 12.43 -3.75
CA LEU A 208 0.18 13.02 -3.92
C LEU A 208 1.24 12.20 -3.18
N LEU A 209 2.51 12.43 -3.53
CA LEU A 209 3.64 11.93 -2.74
C LEU A 209 4.26 13.10 -1.97
N ARG A 210 4.40 12.95 -0.65
CA ARG A 210 5.08 13.91 0.23
C ARG A 210 6.41 13.34 0.69
N PHE A 211 7.43 14.18 0.65
CA PHE A 211 8.79 13.85 1.04
C PHE A 211 9.20 14.76 2.20
N ASP A 212 9.45 14.18 3.37
CA ASP A 212 9.94 14.88 4.56
C ASP A 212 11.48 14.88 4.54
N TRP A 213 12.07 16.05 4.28
CA TRP A 213 13.51 16.24 4.22
C TRP A 213 14.20 16.06 5.57
N ASP A 214 13.53 16.36 6.70
CA ASP A 214 14.12 16.15 8.03
C ASP A 214 14.34 14.65 8.25
N GLU A 215 13.37 13.83 7.87
CA GLU A 215 13.46 12.36 7.96
C GLU A 215 14.43 11.77 6.93
N ILE A 216 14.28 12.12 5.66
CA ILE A 216 15.09 11.57 4.56
C ILE A 216 16.55 11.94 4.72
N LEU A 217 16.86 13.22 4.95
CA LEU A 217 18.24 13.69 5.10
C LEU A 217 18.79 13.45 6.50
N GLY A 218 17.97 13.39 7.55
CA GLY A 218 18.42 13.09 8.91
C GLY A 218 18.86 11.63 9.06
N ARG A 219 18.01 10.68 8.63
CA ARG A 219 18.29 9.24 8.74
C ARG A 219 19.31 8.76 7.70
N ARG A 220 19.27 9.33 6.48
CA ARG A 220 20.13 8.96 5.34
C ARG A 220 20.08 7.45 5.01
N GLU A 221 18.91 6.85 5.16
CA GLU A 221 18.68 5.46 4.76
C GLU A 221 18.87 5.33 3.24
N GLU A 222 19.75 4.43 2.83
CA GLU A 222 20.15 4.28 1.42
C GLU A 222 18.96 3.95 0.52
N ALA A 223 18.07 3.08 1.01
CA ALA A 223 16.86 2.68 0.30
C ALA A 223 15.95 3.90 0.04
N THR A 224 15.62 4.66 1.09
CA THR A 224 14.76 5.86 1.01
C THR A 224 15.35 6.94 0.13
N LEU A 225 16.66 7.19 0.21
CA LEU A 225 17.34 8.16 -0.67
C LEU A 225 17.24 7.74 -2.14
N LYS A 226 17.44 6.46 -2.44
CA LYS A 226 17.29 5.93 -3.81
C LYS A 226 15.85 6.04 -4.31
N ALA A 227 14.86 5.66 -3.50
CA ALA A 227 13.45 5.81 -3.82
C ALA A 227 13.07 7.28 -4.09
N THR A 228 13.49 8.18 -3.21
CA THR A 228 13.29 9.64 -3.33
C THR A 228 13.88 10.16 -4.63
N SER A 229 15.15 9.82 -4.92
CA SER A 229 15.79 10.21 -6.17
C SER A 229 15.05 9.69 -7.39
N VAL A 230 14.64 8.41 -7.42
CA VAL A 230 13.95 7.86 -8.58
C VAL A 230 12.59 8.51 -8.78
N LEU A 231 11.81 8.76 -7.72
CA LEU A 231 10.48 9.37 -7.83
C LEU A 231 10.53 10.84 -8.24
N LEU A 232 11.59 11.56 -7.86
CA LEU A 232 11.67 13.02 -8.05
C LEU A 232 12.63 13.48 -9.13
N HIS A 233 13.54 12.65 -9.64
CA HIS A 233 14.53 13.09 -10.62
C HIS A 233 13.85 13.51 -11.94
N GLN A 234 14.36 14.55 -12.58
CA GLN A 234 13.78 15.11 -13.81
C GLN A 234 13.59 14.04 -14.88
N THR A 235 14.58 13.19 -15.13
CA THR A 235 14.50 12.15 -16.17
C THR A 235 13.44 11.09 -15.89
N SER A 236 12.97 10.97 -14.65
CA SER A 236 11.88 10.05 -14.28
C SER A 236 10.51 10.63 -14.62
N LEU A 237 10.33 11.95 -14.43
CA LEU A 237 9.07 12.65 -14.71
C LEU A 237 8.98 13.12 -16.17
N LEU A 238 10.11 13.50 -16.75
CA LEU A 238 10.26 14.14 -18.05
C LEU A 238 11.46 13.52 -18.80
N PRO A 239 11.37 12.24 -19.23
CA PRO A 239 12.43 11.61 -20.01
C PRO A 239 12.56 12.26 -21.40
N GLU A 240 13.79 12.31 -21.94
CA GLU A 240 14.04 12.85 -23.29
C GLU A 240 13.37 12.01 -24.40
N SER A 241 13.17 10.71 -24.14
CA SER A 241 12.47 9.79 -25.03
C SER A 241 11.72 8.72 -24.24
N GLY A 242 10.57 8.30 -24.76
CA GLY A 242 9.69 7.34 -24.10
C GLY A 242 8.67 8.01 -23.17
N GLN A 243 7.96 7.18 -22.41
CA GLN A 243 6.97 7.64 -21.43
C GLN A 243 7.63 7.88 -20.06
N PRO A 244 7.11 8.82 -19.24
CA PRO A 244 7.55 9.01 -17.86
C PRO A 244 7.66 7.69 -17.10
N LEU A 245 8.71 7.56 -16.29
CA LEU A 245 8.92 6.36 -15.46
C LEU A 245 7.69 6.15 -14.56
N LEU A 246 7.14 7.22 -13.99
CA LEU A 246 5.98 7.13 -13.10
C LEU A 246 4.73 6.55 -13.77
N ASP A 247 4.56 6.73 -15.09
CA ASP A 247 3.49 6.08 -15.86
C ASP A 247 3.72 4.58 -15.96
N THR A 248 4.98 4.19 -16.22
CA THR A 248 5.37 2.78 -16.25
C THR A 248 5.19 2.13 -14.88
N LEU A 249 5.53 2.85 -13.80
CA LEU A 249 5.29 2.39 -12.43
C LEU A 249 3.79 2.26 -12.13
N ASP A 250 2.96 3.20 -12.61
CA ASP A 250 1.49 3.12 -12.47
C ASP A 250 0.90 1.92 -13.21
N GLU A 251 1.32 1.71 -14.46
CA GLU A 251 0.93 0.52 -15.23
C GLU A 251 1.33 -0.77 -14.53
N ASN A 252 2.55 -0.84 -14.00
CA ASN A 252 3.01 -2.00 -13.27
C ASN A 252 2.21 -2.19 -11.98
N ALA A 253 1.97 -1.13 -11.22
CA ALA A 253 1.12 -1.16 -10.03
C ALA A 253 -0.27 -1.71 -10.35
N HIS A 254 -0.85 -1.29 -11.47
CA HIS A 254 -2.15 -1.78 -11.93
C HIS A 254 -2.11 -3.26 -12.37
N LYS A 255 -1.09 -3.67 -13.15
CA LYS A 255 -0.88 -5.06 -13.56
C LYS A 255 -0.71 -5.99 -12.36
N HIS A 256 0.02 -5.54 -11.34
CA HIS A 256 0.21 -6.28 -10.10
C HIS A 256 -1.08 -6.40 -9.29
N ALA A 257 -1.86 -5.32 -9.16
CA ALA A 257 -3.15 -5.35 -8.47
C ALA A 257 -4.19 -6.25 -9.17
N PHE A 258 -4.26 -6.19 -10.50
CA PHE A 258 -5.16 -7.03 -11.31
C PHE A 258 -4.75 -8.50 -11.32
N GLY A 259 -3.44 -8.79 -11.41
CA GLY A 259 -2.95 -10.17 -11.35
C GLY A 259 -3.30 -10.86 -10.03
N VAL A 260 -3.26 -10.13 -8.91
CA VAL A 260 -3.60 -10.66 -7.59
C VAL A 260 -5.10 -10.97 -7.48
N SER A 261 -6.00 -10.16 -8.03
CA SER A 261 -7.45 -10.41 -7.94
C SER A 261 -7.90 -11.57 -8.81
N GLU A 262 -7.34 -11.73 -10.01
CA GLU A 262 -7.59 -12.92 -10.85
C GLU A 262 -7.05 -14.18 -10.16
N ASP A 263 -5.82 -14.18 -9.66
CA ASP A 263 -5.27 -15.32 -8.91
C ASP A 263 -6.16 -15.72 -7.73
N LEU A 264 -6.65 -14.75 -6.97
CA LEU A 264 -7.53 -14.96 -5.82
C LEU A 264 -8.87 -15.57 -6.23
N LYS A 265 -9.48 -15.10 -7.33
CA LYS A 265 -10.73 -15.65 -7.87
C LYS A 265 -10.61 -17.13 -8.21
N TYR A 266 -9.51 -17.55 -8.83
CA TYR A 266 -9.31 -18.97 -9.10
C TYR A 266 -8.99 -19.77 -7.84
N ALA A 267 -8.15 -19.23 -6.94
CA ALA A 267 -7.84 -19.86 -5.66
C ALA A 267 -9.12 -20.12 -4.85
N LEU A 268 -10.07 -19.20 -4.89
CA LEU A 268 -11.38 -19.33 -4.25
C LEU A 268 -12.24 -20.42 -4.87
N ARG A 269 -12.29 -20.52 -6.20
CA ARG A 269 -13.02 -21.61 -6.88
C ARG A 269 -12.48 -22.97 -6.47
N GLU A 270 -11.16 -23.14 -6.53
CA GLU A 270 -10.50 -24.38 -6.10
C GLU A 270 -10.76 -24.67 -4.61
N ALA A 271 -10.75 -23.64 -3.76
CA ALA A 271 -11.06 -23.82 -2.34
C ALA A 271 -12.50 -24.25 -2.09
N ILE A 272 -13.47 -23.72 -2.84
CA ILE A 272 -14.89 -24.13 -2.78
C ILE A 272 -15.04 -25.59 -3.21
N GLU A 273 -14.36 -26.01 -4.27
CA GLU A 273 -14.36 -27.39 -4.75
C GLU A 273 -13.77 -28.35 -3.71
N LEU A 274 -12.66 -27.98 -3.07
CA LEU A 274 -12.04 -28.75 -1.99
C LEU A 274 -12.99 -28.92 -0.79
N LEU A 275 -13.64 -27.84 -0.35
CA LEU A 275 -14.65 -27.88 0.72
C LEU A 275 -15.83 -28.76 0.33
N GLY A 276 -16.40 -28.55 -0.86
CA GLY A 276 -17.57 -29.26 -1.35
C GLY A 276 -17.30 -30.77 -1.46
N ASN A 277 -16.19 -31.16 -2.07
CA ASN A 277 -15.82 -32.56 -2.27
C ASN A 277 -15.61 -33.29 -0.93
N GLU A 278 -14.89 -32.69 0.01
CA GLU A 278 -14.68 -33.32 1.31
C GLU A 278 -15.97 -33.38 2.14
N ALA A 279 -16.76 -32.31 2.13
CA ALA A 279 -18.03 -32.27 2.85
C ALA A 279 -19.02 -33.30 2.29
N ALA A 280 -19.17 -33.37 0.97
CA ALA A 280 -20.05 -34.34 0.31
C ALA A 280 -19.65 -35.78 0.65
N ARG A 281 -18.36 -36.10 0.55
CA ARG A 281 -17.83 -37.42 0.93
C ARG A 281 -18.21 -37.79 2.36
N GLN A 282 -17.95 -36.91 3.33
CA GLN A 282 -18.26 -37.18 4.73
C GLN A 282 -19.76 -37.25 5.01
N LEU A 283 -20.58 -36.40 4.36
CA LEU A 283 -22.02 -36.40 4.54
C LEU A 283 -22.65 -37.70 4.06
N VAL A 284 -22.16 -38.22 2.93
CA VAL A 284 -22.62 -39.50 2.38
C VAL A 284 -22.12 -40.70 3.21
N GLU A 285 -20.89 -40.65 3.74
CA GLU A 285 -20.36 -41.70 4.60
C GLU A 285 -21.02 -41.76 5.99
N LYS A 286 -21.36 -40.60 6.58
CA LYS A 286 -21.80 -40.48 7.98
C LYS A 286 -23.31 -40.30 8.18
N SER A 287 -24.09 -40.19 7.10
CA SER A 287 -25.52 -39.87 7.17
C SER A 287 -26.33 -40.77 6.24
N ASP A 288 -27.65 -40.85 6.43
CA ASP A 288 -28.58 -41.46 5.47
C ASP A 288 -28.76 -40.61 4.17
N ILE A 289 -27.79 -39.77 3.83
CA ILE A 289 -27.80 -38.86 2.68
C ILE A 289 -27.06 -39.57 1.54
N GLY A 290 -27.72 -39.76 0.40
CA GLY A 290 -27.12 -40.34 -0.80
C GLY A 290 -26.65 -39.26 -1.79
N TYR A 291 -25.91 -39.67 -2.82
CA TYR A 291 -25.65 -38.80 -3.99
C TYR A 291 -26.85 -38.70 -4.94
N SER A 292 -27.82 -39.62 -4.84
CA SER A 292 -29.01 -39.66 -5.69
C SER A 292 -30.24 -40.18 -4.91
N GLY A 293 -31.44 -39.90 -5.41
CA GLY A 293 -32.71 -40.33 -4.79
C GLY A 293 -33.36 -39.27 -3.89
N LYS A 294 -34.36 -39.67 -3.09
CA LYS A 294 -35.19 -38.75 -2.27
C LYS A 294 -34.45 -38.10 -1.09
N SER A 295 -33.31 -38.68 -0.69
CA SER A 295 -32.40 -38.14 0.33
C SER A 295 -31.10 -37.63 -0.30
N ALA A 296 -31.14 -37.24 -1.57
CA ALA A 296 -29.95 -36.75 -2.26
C ALA A 296 -29.44 -35.44 -1.65
N LEU A 297 -28.12 -35.32 -1.56
CA LEU A 297 -27.48 -34.06 -1.21
C LEU A 297 -27.76 -33.01 -2.29
N ASP A 298 -28.28 -31.85 -1.89
CA ASP A 298 -28.52 -30.74 -2.81
C ASP A 298 -27.17 -30.03 -3.13
N PRO A 299 -26.68 -30.08 -4.37
CA PRO A 299 -25.42 -29.44 -4.74
C PRO A 299 -25.50 -27.90 -4.65
N GLU A 300 -26.65 -27.29 -4.88
CA GLU A 300 -26.82 -25.84 -4.77
C GLU A 300 -26.75 -25.39 -3.30
N GLU A 301 -27.39 -26.14 -2.40
CA GLU A 301 -27.31 -25.88 -0.96
C GLU A 301 -25.88 -26.02 -0.45
N LEU A 302 -25.19 -27.13 -0.79
CA LEU A 302 -23.80 -27.34 -0.38
C LEU A 302 -22.87 -26.24 -0.92
N THR A 303 -23.04 -25.87 -2.19
CA THR A 303 -22.25 -24.79 -2.82
C THR A 303 -22.44 -23.47 -2.07
N ARG A 304 -23.68 -23.13 -1.70
CA ARG A 304 -23.99 -21.91 -0.96
C ARG A 304 -23.34 -21.90 0.43
N GLU A 305 -23.29 -23.05 1.11
CA GLU A 305 -22.60 -23.14 2.40
C GLU A 305 -21.08 -23.03 2.25
N CYS A 306 -20.49 -23.64 1.22
CA CYS A 306 -19.06 -23.53 0.92
C CYS A 306 -18.67 -22.09 0.56
N LEU A 307 -19.48 -21.40 -0.25
CA LEU A 307 -19.34 -19.97 -0.54
C LEU A 307 -19.35 -19.14 0.75
N ARG A 308 -20.32 -19.40 1.64
CA ARG A 308 -20.41 -18.72 2.93
C ARG A 308 -19.18 -18.99 3.80
N TYR A 309 -18.66 -20.22 3.80
CA TYR A 309 -17.41 -20.55 4.51
C TYR A 309 -16.22 -19.76 3.96
N MET A 310 -16.06 -19.70 2.64
CA MET A 310 -14.99 -18.92 2.02
C MET A 310 -15.14 -17.42 2.24
N TYR A 311 -16.36 -16.89 2.26
CA TYR A 311 -16.61 -15.49 2.62
C TYR A 311 -16.23 -15.17 4.06
N ARG A 312 -16.44 -16.09 5.01
CA ARG A 312 -15.94 -15.93 6.38
C ARG A 312 -14.43 -15.80 6.41
N LEU A 313 -13.71 -16.66 5.68
CA LEU A 313 -12.25 -16.59 5.59
C LEU A 313 -11.76 -15.31 4.93
N LEU A 314 -12.34 -14.90 3.81
CA LEU A 314 -12.01 -13.64 3.13
C LEU A 314 -12.23 -12.42 4.04
N PHE A 315 -13.37 -12.39 4.74
CA PHE A 315 -13.68 -11.32 5.67
C PHE A 315 -12.64 -11.25 6.80
N LEU A 316 -12.26 -12.40 7.37
CA LEU A 316 -11.24 -12.48 8.40
C LEU A 316 -9.87 -12.04 7.91
N PHE A 317 -9.43 -12.51 6.74
CA PHE A 317 -8.16 -12.06 6.15
C PHE A 317 -8.15 -10.54 5.93
N TYR A 318 -9.27 -9.96 5.53
CA TYR A 318 -9.40 -8.53 5.30
C TYR A 318 -9.33 -7.72 6.60
N ILE A 319 -10.11 -8.08 7.62
CA ILE A 319 -10.12 -7.31 8.89
C ILE A 319 -8.84 -7.50 9.70
N GLU A 320 -8.21 -8.68 9.65
CA GLU A 320 -6.93 -8.92 10.35
C GLU A 320 -5.78 -8.16 9.72
N ALA A 321 -5.84 -7.97 8.40
CA ALA A 321 -4.86 -7.17 7.67
C ALA A 321 -5.06 -5.65 7.85
N ARG A 322 -6.19 -5.21 8.42
CA ARG A 322 -6.53 -3.80 8.68
C ARG A 322 -6.92 -3.56 10.14
N PRO A 323 -5.96 -3.61 11.09
CA PRO A 323 -6.23 -3.42 12.52
C PRO A 323 -6.91 -2.08 12.85
N GLU A 324 -6.72 -1.06 12.01
CA GLU A 324 -7.34 0.27 12.13
C GLU A 324 -8.88 0.24 12.06
N LEU A 325 -9.47 -0.81 11.49
CA LEU A 325 -10.92 -1.00 11.45
C LEU A 325 -11.51 -1.39 12.80
N GLY A 326 -10.70 -1.88 13.75
CA GLY A 326 -11.13 -2.17 15.12
C GLY A 326 -12.01 -3.42 15.30
N TYR A 327 -12.26 -4.24 14.28
CA TYR A 327 -13.12 -5.44 14.38
C TYR A 327 -12.50 -6.58 15.21
N VAL A 328 -11.17 -6.67 15.25
CA VAL A 328 -10.43 -7.73 15.94
C VAL A 328 -9.29 -7.13 16.77
N PRO A 329 -8.98 -7.68 17.95
CA PRO A 329 -7.92 -7.16 18.81
C PRO A 329 -6.53 -7.63 18.34
N PHE A 330 -6.15 -7.29 17.11
CA PHE A 330 -4.90 -7.76 16.49
C PHE A 330 -3.63 -7.28 17.22
N ASN A 331 -3.76 -6.17 17.98
CA ASN A 331 -2.72 -5.66 18.87
C ASN A 331 -2.45 -6.59 20.08
N ALA A 332 -3.42 -7.41 20.49
CA ALA A 332 -3.25 -8.38 21.55
C ALA A 332 -2.48 -9.61 21.06
N GLU A 333 -1.33 -9.89 21.67
CA GLU A 333 -0.48 -11.02 21.29
C GLU A 333 -1.19 -12.38 21.43
N ALA A 334 -2.04 -12.52 22.45
CA ALA A 334 -2.85 -13.71 22.67
C ALA A 334 -3.80 -14.00 21.51
N TYR A 335 -4.45 -12.97 20.94
CA TYR A 335 -5.29 -13.12 19.76
C TYR A 335 -4.42 -13.48 18.55
N ARG A 336 -3.37 -12.68 18.31
CA ARG A 336 -2.52 -12.80 17.12
C ARG A 336 -1.88 -14.18 17.01
N LYS A 337 -1.31 -14.71 18.09
CA LYS A 337 -0.61 -16.02 18.06
C LYS A 337 -1.55 -17.21 18.25
N GLY A 338 -2.62 -17.04 19.04
CA GLY A 338 -3.48 -18.15 19.45
C GLY A 338 -4.68 -18.42 18.55
N TYR A 339 -5.19 -17.40 17.85
CA TYR A 339 -6.48 -17.49 17.15
C TYR A 339 -6.48 -16.96 15.72
N SER A 340 -5.60 -16.01 15.37
CA SER A 340 -5.66 -15.31 14.09
C SER A 340 -5.52 -16.25 12.88
N LEU A 341 -6.12 -15.87 11.75
CA LEU A 341 -5.82 -16.54 10.50
C LEU A 341 -4.37 -16.35 10.09
N GLU A 342 -3.74 -15.21 10.41
CA GLU A 342 -2.31 -15.00 10.12
C GLU A 342 -1.42 -16.08 10.77
N ALA A 343 -1.76 -16.54 11.98
CA ALA A 343 -1.07 -17.67 12.63
C ALA A 343 -1.38 -19.05 12.00
N LEU A 344 -2.47 -19.16 11.22
CA LEU A 344 -2.82 -20.37 10.47
C LEU A 344 -2.29 -20.38 9.03
N ARG A 345 -2.03 -19.20 8.44
CA ARG A 345 -0.85 -19.01 7.56
C ARG A 345 0.38 -19.32 8.43
N ASP A 346 1.63 -19.13 8.07
CA ASP A 346 2.79 -19.78 8.73
C ASP A 346 2.78 -21.33 8.65
N LEU A 347 1.65 -22.01 8.84
CA LEU A 347 1.45 -23.44 8.63
C LEU A 347 1.24 -23.81 7.16
N GLU A 348 1.10 -22.86 6.22
CA GLU A 348 0.74 -23.15 4.82
C GLU A 348 1.84 -23.89 4.04
N MET A 349 3.08 -23.82 4.51
CA MET A 349 4.25 -24.50 3.92
C MET A 349 4.80 -25.65 4.78
N VAL A 350 4.22 -25.88 5.96
CA VAL A 350 4.66 -26.97 6.87
C VAL A 350 4.27 -28.32 6.27
N ARG A 351 5.22 -29.26 6.21
CA ARG A 351 4.96 -30.59 5.63
C ARG A 351 4.17 -31.47 6.61
N LEU A 352 3.07 -32.06 6.13
CA LEU A 352 2.29 -33.06 6.86
C LEU A 352 2.85 -34.46 6.54
N GLU A 353 3.87 -34.88 7.30
CA GLU A 353 4.65 -36.10 7.02
C GLU A 353 3.92 -37.40 7.37
N SER A 354 3.03 -37.38 8.36
CA SER A 354 2.27 -38.55 8.80
C SER A 354 0.79 -38.49 8.39
N GLU A 355 0.16 -39.66 8.25
CA GLU A 355 -1.29 -39.77 8.02
C GLU A 355 -2.10 -39.12 9.15
N ALA A 356 -1.69 -39.33 10.40
CA ALA A 356 -2.30 -38.66 11.56
C ALA A 356 -2.22 -37.12 11.48
N ALA A 357 -1.13 -36.57 10.93
CA ALA A 357 -1.01 -35.13 10.74
C ALA A 357 -1.93 -34.61 9.62
N ARG A 358 -2.13 -35.39 8.55
CA ARG A 358 -3.03 -35.07 7.43
C ARG A 358 -4.50 -35.16 7.80
N GLU A 359 -4.89 -36.25 8.46
CA GLU A 359 -6.25 -36.56 8.91
C GLU A 359 -6.65 -35.81 10.20
N GLY A 360 -5.69 -35.09 10.81
CA GLY A 360 -5.92 -34.32 12.02
C GLY A 360 -6.94 -33.18 11.87
N ARG A 361 -7.37 -32.64 13.01
CA ARG A 361 -8.49 -31.68 13.15
C ARG A 361 -8.07 -30.31 13.67
N TYR A 362 -6.77 -30.06 13.81
CA TYR A 362 -6.23 -28.82 14.38
C TYR A 362 -6.70 -27.58 13.61
N LEU A 363 -6.51 -27.54 12.28
CA LEU A 363 -6.92 -26.37 11.48
C LEU A 363 -8.43 -26.16 11.52
N HIS A 364 -9.22 -27.23 11.53
CA HIS A 364 -10.67 -27.15 11.62
C HIS A 364 -11.09 -26.55 12.96
N ASP A 365 -10.60 -27.10 14.07
CA ASP A 365 -10.95 -26.65 15.41
C ASP A 365 -10.54 -25.19 15.64
N SER A 366 -9.37 -24.79 15.14
CA SER A 366 -8.89 -23.40 15.20
C SER A 366 -9.78 -22.42 14.43
N ILE A 367 -10.14 -22.74 13.17
CA ILE A 367 -11.03 -21.89 12.36
C ILE A 367 -12.43 -21.81 12.99
N GLN A 368 -12.98 -22.92 13.49
CA GLN A 368 -14.29 -22.93 14.16
C GLN A 368 -14.29 -22.15 15.47
N GLN A 369 -13.17 -22.17 16.21
CA GLN A 369 -13.01 -21.34 17.39
C GLN A 369 -12.99 -19.85 17.01
N LEU A 370 -12.26 -19.48 15.96
CA LEU A 370 -12.23 -18.10 15.47
C LEU A 370 -13.62 -17.62 15.01
N PHE A 371 -14.36 -18.44 14.26
CA PHE A 371 -15.74 -18.12 13.85
C PHE A 371 -16.66 -17.90 15.06
N ARG A 372 -16.51 -18.70 16.13
CA ARG A 372 -17.28 -18.53 17.36
C ARG A 372 -16.91 -17.25 18.11
N LEU A 373 -15.63 -16.88 18.15
CA LEU A 373 -15.18 -15.62 18.76
C LEU A 373 -15.80 -14.41 18.05
N ILE A 374 -15.85 -14.43 16.72
CA ILE A 374 -16.48 -13.36 15.93
C ILE A 374 -18.00 -13.32 16.14
N ASP A 375 -18.68 -14.48 16.09
CA ASP A 375 -20.15 -14.55 16.21
C ASP A 375 -20.67 -14.24 17.61
N LYS A 376 -19.88 -14.51 18.67
CA LYS A 376 -20.33 -14.36 20.06
C LYS A 376 -19.64 -13.24 20.82
N GLY A 377 -18.53 -12.72 20.30
CA GLY A 377 -17.61 -11.88 21.06
C GLY A 377 -16.86 -12.68 22.14
N TYR A 378 -15.92 -12.01 22.80
CA TYR A 378 -15.15 -12.55 23.91
C TYR A 378 -14.83 -11.44 24.90
N SER A 379 -15.32 -11.56 26.13
CA SER A 379 -15.14 -10.54 27.16
C SER A 379 -13.96 -10.80 28.11
N GLY A 380 -13.04 -11.70 27.75
CA GLY A 380 -12.07 -12.24 28.70
C GLY A 380 -12.72 -13.18 29.74
N VAL A 381 -11.97 -14.14 30.27
CA VAL A 381 -12.47 -14.98 31.36
C VAL A 381 -12.47 -14.16 32.65
N ALA A 382 -13.63 -13.63 33.05
CA ALA A 382 -13.86 -13.26 34.43
C ALA A 382 -13.93 -14.57 35.27
N GLY A 383 -12.80 -15.01 35.82
CA GLY A 383 -12.79 -15.90 36.99
C GLY A 383 -12.20 -17.30 36.88
N ARG A 384 -11.43 -17.68 35.85
CA ARG A 384 -10.62 -18.92 35.90
C ARG A 384 -9.28 -18.72 35.20
N ALA A 385 -8.25 -18.42 35.99
CA ALA A 385 -6.87 -18.68 35.58
C ALA A 385 -6.74 -20.20 35.42
N GLY A 386 -6.69 -20.68 34.17
CA GLY A 386 -6.22 -22.03 33.91
C GLY A 386 -4.70 -22.04 34.13
N GLU A 387 -4.23 -22.90 35.03
CA GLU A 387 -2.81 -23.20 35.16
C GLU A 387 -2.35 -23.94 33.90
N ASP A 388 -1.33 -23.40 33.24
CA ASP A 388 -0.58 -24.16 32.25
C ASP A 388 0.28 -25.22 32.96
N LEU A 389 0.73 -26.25 32.24
CA LEU A 389 1.57 -27.36 32.76
C LEU A 389 2.93 -26.89 33.34
N THR A 390 3.19 -25.59 33.30
CA THR A 390 4.42 -24.89 33.74
C THR A 390 4.20 -23.91 34.90
N GLY A 391 2.96 -23.73 35.39
CA GLY A 391 2.67 -22.90 36.56
C GLY A 391 2.74 -21.37 36.34
N GLN A 392 2.73 -20.89 35.09
CA GLN A 392 2.64 -19.45 34.80
C GLN A 392 1.19 -18.97 34.63
N ALA A 393 0.87 -17.82 35.22
CA ALA A 393 -0.43 -17.17 35.07
C ALA A 393 -0.63 -16.69 33.62
N ILE A 394 -1.63 -17.22 32.93
CA ILE A 394 -1.97 -16.82 31.58
C ILE A 394 -2.65 -15.44 31.62
N HIS A 395 -1.90 -14.38 31.33
CA HIS A 395 -2.44 -13.02 31.06
C HIS A 395 -3.07 -12.91 29.65
N ASN A 396 -3.85 -13.92 29.21
CA ASN A 396 -4.52 -13.89 27.90
C ASN A 396 -5.91 -13.23 27.98
N SER A 397 -5.97 -12.03 28.55
CA SER A 397 -7.19 -11.22 28.55
C SER A 397 -7.17 -10.25 27.37
N PHE A 398 -7.85 -10.60 26.29
CA PHE A 398 -8.27 -9.64 25.27
C PHE A 398 -9.79 -9.50 25.32
N HIS A 399 -10.28 -8.36 24.86
CA HIS A 399 -11.71 -8.12 24.66
C HIS A 399 -12.00 -8.09 23.15
N MET A 400 -13.13 -8.63 22.77
CA MET A 400 -13.61 -8.66 21.40
C MET A 400 -15.12 -8.51 21.40
N GLU A 401 -15.62 -7.49 20.71
CA GLU A 401 -17.04 -7.29 20.54
C GLU A 401 -17.63 -8.34 19.58
N ARG A 402 -18.91 -8.63 19.78
CA ARG A 402 -19.65 -9.50 18.87
C ARG A 402 -19.89 -8.78 17.55
N LEU A 403 -19.67 -9.48 16.44
CA LEU A 403 -20.07 -8.98 15.13
C LEU A 403 -21.52 -9.38 14.82
N ASP A 404 -22.43 -8.41 14.76
CA ASP A 404 -23.83 -8.64 14.35
C ASP A 404 -23.94 -8.82 12.83
N SER A 405 -23.53 -10.00 12.35
CA SER A 405 -23.57 -10.38 10.93
C SER A 405 -24.17 -11.77 10.72
N HIS A 406 -25.04 -11.89 9.72
CA HIS A 406 -25.54 -13.19 9.26
C HIS A 406 -24.44 -14.07 8.65
N LEU A 407 -23.28 -13.51 8.31
CA LEU A 407 -22.18 -14.26 7.70
C LEU A 407 -21.69 -15.38 8.64
N PHE A 408 -21.50 -15.10 9.93
CA PHE A 408 -20.93 -16.03 10.91
C PHE A 408 -21.97 -16.89 11.64
N ASN A 409 -23.26 -16.63 11.43
CA ASN A 409 -24.31 -17.38 12.12
C ASN A 409 -24.31 -18.87 11.68
N PRO A 410 -24.18 -19.84 12.62
CA PRO A 410 -24.12 -21.26 12.30
C PRO A 410 -25.37 -21.83 11.60
N LYS A 411 -26.54 -21.18 11.73
CA LYS A 411 -27.82 -21.66 11.15
C LYS A 411 -27.82 -21.73 9.62
N TYR A 412 -26.83 -21.08 9.01
CA TYR A 412 -26.67 -20.86 7.58
C TYR A 412 -25.59 -21.75 6.94
N THR A 413 -24.97 -22.64 7.72
CA THR A 413 -23.99 -23.63 7.28
C THR A 413 -24.31 -25.00 7.87
N ARG A 414 -25.55 -25.47 7.70
CA ARG A 414 -26.10 -26.67 8.37
C ARG A 414 -25.42 -27.96 7.94
N LEU A 415 -25.15 -28.11 6.64
CA LEU A 415 -24.43 -29.25 6.09
C LEU A 415 -22.98 -29.23 6.58
N LEU A 416 -22.30 -28.08 6.50
CA LEU A 416 -20.91 -27.97 6.92
C LEU A 416 -20.71 -28.11 8.43
N ASN A 417 -21.71 -27.80 9.26
CA ASN A 417 -21.62 -28.03 10.70
C ASN A 417 -21.58 -29.52 11.08
N ARG A 418 -21.89 -30.44 10.14
CA ARG A 418 -21.86 -31.90 10.36
C ARG A 418 -20.54 -32.56 9.94
N VAL A 419 -19.61 -31.80 9.37
CA VAL A 419 -18.35 -32.33 8.84
C VAL A 419 -17.16 -31.76 9.59
N VAL A 420 -16.07 -32.53 9.63
CA VAL A 420 -14.79 -32.10 10.20
C VAL A 420 -13.75 -32.15 9.09
N PHE A 421 -13.33 -30.99 8.61
CA PHE A 421 -12.35 -30.91 7.53
C PHE A 421 -10.97 -31.34 8.03
N ARG A 422 -10.27 -32.14 7.22
CA ARG A 422 -8.92 -32.60 7.52
C ARG A 422 -7.91 -31.47 7.41
N ASN A 423 -6.81 -31.59 8.16
CA ASN A 423 -5.68 -30.67 8.08
C ASN A 423 -5.15 -30.55 6.64
N GLU A 424 -5.06 -31.64 5.89
CA GLU A 424 -4.60 -31.60 4.50
C GLU A 424 -5.44 -30.66 3.61
N THR A 425 -6.77 -30.79 3.68
CA THR A 425 -7.68 -29.96 2.89
C THR A 425 -7.63 -28.50 3.32
N LEU A 426 -7.72 -28.22 4.63
CA LEU A 426 -7.69 -26.85 5.13
C LEU A 426 -6.33 -26.19 4.91
N GLN A 427 -5.23 -26.92 5.04
CA GLN A 427 -3.90 -26.39 4.72
C GLN A 427 -3.81 -26.02 3.23
N ARG A 428 -4.35 -26.86 2.33
CA ARG A 428 -4.41 -26.54 0.91
C ARG A 428 -5.24 -25.27 0.64
N ILE A 429 -6.39 -25.12 1.29
CA ILE A 429 -7.23 -23.92 1.20
C ILE A 429 -6.48 -22.69 1.71
N ILE A 430 -5.89 -22.76 2.91
CA ILE A 430 -5.12 -21.64 3.48
C ILE A 430 -3.96 -21.28 2.56
N LYS A 431 -3.27 -22.26 1.96
CA LYS A 431 -2.20 -22.04 0.99
C LYS A 431 -2.69 -21.37 -0.30
N LEU A 432 -3.86 -21.75 -0.81
CA LEU A 432 -4.50 -21.12 -1.97
C LEU A 432 -4.84 -19.65 -1.67
N MET A 433 -5.38 -19.39 -0.48
CA MET A 433 -5.74 -18.05 -0.03
C MET A 433 -4.52 -17.20 0.38
N SER A 434 -3.38 -17.83 0.69
CA SER A 434 -2.21 -17.13 1.20
C SER A 434 -1.20 -16.75 0.14
N LEU A 435 -1.17 -17.43 -1.01
CA LEU A 435 -0.06 -17.37 -1.96
C LEU A 435 -0.56 -17.22 -3.40
N THR A 436 0.05 -16.32 -4.16
CA THR A 436 -0.21 -16.16 -5.60
C THR A 436 0.06 -17.44 -6.39
N ARG A 437 -0.51 -17.53 -7.61
CA ARG A 437 -0.34 -18.69 -8.47
C ARG A 437 1.10 -18.83 -8.91
N LYS A 438 1.50 -20.07 -9.17
CA LYS A 438 2.81 -20.37 -9.74
C LYS A 438 2.75 -20.07 -11.23
N VAL A 439 3.46 -19.04 -11.69
CA VAL A 439 3.61 -18.78 -13.13
C VAL A 439 4.57 -19.84 -13.70
N GLU A 440 4.11 -20.61 -14.67
CA GLU A 440 4.95 -21.57 -15.39
C GLU A 440 5.73 -20.83 -16.49
N GLY A 441 7.06 -20.73 -16.33
CA GLY A 441 7.93 -20.00 -17.26
C GLY A 441 9.38 -19.92 -16.75
N ARG A 442 10.31 -19.56 -17.65
CA ARG A 442 11.79 -19.67 -17.53
C ARG A 442 12.47 -18.78 -16.47
N GLY A 443 11.74 -18.36 -15.44
CA GLY A 443 12.26 -17.73 -14.24
C GLY A 443 11.44 -18.21 -13.05
N ARG A 444 12.08 -18.92 -12.10
CA ARG A 444 11.47 -19.32 -10.82
C ARG A 444 11.19 -18.07 -9.97
N ARG A 445 10.16 -17.27 -10.32
CA ARG A 445 9.63 -16.28 -9.37
C ARG A 445 8.98 -17.03 -8.21
N ARG A 446 9.46 -16.76 -7.00
CA ARG A 446 8.94 -17.32 -5.75
C ARG A 446 7.47 -16.87 -5.60
N ARG A 447 6.58 -17.75 -5.16
CA ARG A 447 5.17 -17.38 -4.87
C ARG A 447 5.16 -16.24 -3.84
N GLY A 448 4.46 -15.15 -4.13
CA GLY A 448 4.29 -14.04 -3.20
C GLY A 448 3.13 -14.31 -2.25
N ARG A 449 3.20 -13.82 -1.01
CA ARG A 449 2.05 -13.84 -0.09
C ARG A 449 1.02 -12.80 -0.56
N VAL A 450 -0.26 -13.18 -0.56
CA VAL A 450 -1.36 -12.26 -0.85
C VAL A 450 -1.52 -11.31 0.34
N SER A 451 -1.55 -10.00 0.07
CA SER A 451 -1.76 -8.97 1.07
C SER A 451 -3.20 -8.45 1.01
N TYR A 452 -4.02 -8.87 1.98
CA TYR A 452 -5.42 -8.47 2.05
C TYR A 452 -5.62 -7.02 2.51
N ALA A 453 -4.62 -6.43 3.19
CA ALA A 453 -4.61 -5.02 3.57
C ALA A 453 -4.72 -4.10 2.35
N GLN A 454 -4.15 -4.53 1.22
CA GLN A 454 -3.93 -3.71 0.04
C GLN A 454 -4.92 -4.01 -1.09
N LEU A 455 -5.91 -4.88 -0.84
CA LEU A 455 -7.03 -5.10 -1.75
C LEU A 455 -8.05 -3.97 -1.60
N GLY A 456 -8.15 -3.13 -2.64
CA GLY A 456 -9.18 -2.10 -2.72
C GLY A 456 -10.60 -2.69 -2.85
N ILE A 457 -11.61 -1.86 -2.55
CA ILE A 457 -13.03 -2.24 -2.60
C ILE A 457 -13.40 -2.84 -3.96
N ASN A 458 -12.90 -2.26 -5.06
CA ASN A 458 -13.19 -2.74 -6.41
C ASN A 458 -12.60 -4.13 -6.69
N GLN A 459 -11.41 -4.43 -6.14
CA GLN A 459 -10.75 -5.73 -6.33
C GLN A 459 -11.46 -6.83 -5.54
N LEU A 460 -11.86 -6.51 -4.30
CA LEU A 460 -12.72 -7.40 -3.52
C LEU A 460 -14.07 -7.59 -4.22
N GLY A 461 -14.70 -6.51 -4.69
CA GLY A 461 -15.95 -6.54 -5.45
C GLY A 461 -15.89 -7.49 -6.64
N ALA A 462 -14.84 -7.42 -7.46
CA ALA A 462 -14.63 -8.32 -8.59
C ALA A 462 -14.54 -9.80 -8.16
N VAL A 463 -13.90 -10.07 -7.01
CA VAL A 463 -13.82 -11.43 -6.43
C VAL A 463 -15.20 -11.90 -5.94
N TYR A 464 -15.97 -11.05 -5.27
CA TYR A 464 -17.35 -11.34 -4.83
C TYR A 464 -18.29 -11.60 -6.03
N GLU A 465 -18.22 -10.77 -7.07
CA GLU A 465 -19.02 -10.94 -8.28
C GLU A 465 -18.71 -12.25 -9.01
N ALA A 466 -17.41 -12.60 -9.11
CA ALA A 466 -17.00 -13.86 -9.72
C ALA A 466 -17.47 -15.10 -8.94
N LEU A 467 -17.71 -14.96 -7.63
CA LEU A 467 -18.25 -16.01 -6.77
C LEU A 467 -19.77 -16.14 -6.87
N LEU A 468 -20.50 -15.04 -7.07
CA LEU A 468 -21.95 -15.06 -7.24
C LEU A 468 -22.41 -15.80 -8.50
N SER A 469 -21.54 -15.88 -9.52
CA SER A 469 -21.80 -16.66 -10.74
C SER A 469 -21.45 -18.15 -10.61
N TYR A 470 -20.83 -18.59 -9.51
CA TYR A 470 -20.43 -19.99 -9.32
C TYR A 470 -21.61 -20.86 -8.92
N ARG A 471 -21.81 -21.98 -9.64
CA ARG A 471 -22.77 -23.04 -9.30
C ARG A 471 -22.05 -24.38 -9.29
N GLY A 472 -22.13 -25.11 -8.18
CA GLY A 472 -21.58 -26.46 -8.09
C GLY A 472 -22.56 -27.51 -8.60
N PHE A 473 -22.01 -28.61 -9.09
CA PHE A 473 -22.74 -29.82 -9.47
C PHE A 473 -21.89 -31.03 -9.12
N PHE A 474 -22.52 -32.19 -8.92
CA PHE A 474 -21.80 -33.45 -8.75
C PHE A 474 -21.51 -34.07 -10.12
N ALA A 475 -20.23 -34.27 -10.45
CA ALA A 475 -19.83 -34.94 -11.68
C ALA A 475 -20.07 -36.47 -11.57
N ALA A 476 -20.51 -37.09 -12.66
CA ALA A 476 -20.74 -38.54 -12.73
C ALA A 476 -19.44 -39.35 -12.91
N THR A 477 -18.37 -38.70 -13.36
CA THR A 477 -17.02 -39.23 -13.57
C THR A 477 -16.01 -38.16 -13.17
N ASP A 478 -14.80 -38.58 -12.78
CA ASP A 478 -13.69 -37.66 -12.49
C ASP A 478 -13.39 -36.79 -13.73
N LEU A 479 -13.28 -35.47 -13.54
CA LEU A 479 -13.18 -34.46 -14.62
C LEU A 479 -11.74 -34.07 -14.91
#